data_AF-A0AAN9E588-F1
#
_entry.id   AF-A0AAN9E588-F1
#
_cell.length_a   1.000
_cell.length_b   1.000
_cell.length_c   1.000
_cell.angle_alpha   90.00
_cell.angle_beta   90.00
_cell.angle_gamma   90.00
#
_symmetry.space_group_name_H-M   'P 1'
#
loop_
_entity.id
_entity.type
_entity.pdbx_description
1 polymer ?
#
loop_
_entity_poly.entity_id
_entity_poly.type
_entity_poly.pdbx_seq_one_letter_code
_entity_poly.pdbx_strand_id
1 'polypeptide(L)'
;MSSSNRDHEIRGSQRLQTLLHHFPSSNPNTSKPTKRAAVLICLFHSPEDGSLRVILTQRASSLSSHSGEVCLPGGKREEGDADDVQTALREAKEEIGLDPSLVSVITLLEPFHTKYGVTVIPVIGILLDKDAFSPVLNSAEVEAIFDAPLDMFLEVFTLNENRRAEEKDWM
;
A
#
# COMPACT_ATOMS: atom_id res chain seq x y z
N MET A 1 -19.82 0.07 -30.76
CA MET A 1 -19.57 -0.23 -29.34
C MET A 1 -18.15 0.20 -28.92
N SER A 2 -17.74 1.46 -29.16
CA SER A 2 -16.33 1.90 -29.01
C SER A 2 -16.16 3.28 -28.33
N SER A 3 -17.25 3.91 -27.87
CA SER A 3 -17.20 5.25 -27.27
C SER A 3 -17.24 5.20 -25.73
N SER A 4 -18.01 4.28 -25.15
CA SER A 4 -18.21 4.17 -23.69
C SER A 4 -16.98 3.70 -22.91
N ASN A 5 -16.09 2.91 -23.53
CA ASN A 5 -14.88 2.40 -22.85
C ASN A 5 -13.81 3.49 -22.69
N ARG A 6 -13.69 4.37 -23.70
CA ARG A 6 -12.74 5.49 -23.68
C ARG A 6 -13.13 6.56 -22.64
N ASP A 7 -14.42 6.79 -22.45
CA ASP A 7 -14.89 7.80 -21.50
C ASP A 7 -14.67 7.40 -20.02
N HIS A 8 -14.64 6.10 -19.71
CA HIS A 8 -14.33 5.59 -18.36
C HIS A 8 -12.83 5.65 -18.05
N GLU A 9 -11.99 5.26 -19.01
CA GLU A 9 -10.53 5.30 -18.92
C GLU A 9 -9.99 6.72 -18.71
N ILE A 10 -10.57 7.71 -19.42
CA ILE A 10 -10.22 9.14 -19.28
C ILE A 10 -10.64 9.70 -17.91
N ARG A 11 -11.80 9.31 -17.39
CA ARG A 11 -12.30 9.77 -16.07
C ARG A 11 -11.54 9.16 -14.89
N GLY A 12 -11.10 7.91 -15.01
CA GLY A 12 -10.23 7.26 -14.02
C GLY A 12 -8.90 7.99 -13.90
N SER A 13 -8.17 8.13 -15.02
CA SER A 13 -6.89 8.85 -15.10
C SER A 13 -6.97 10.26 -14.50
N GLN A 14 -8.04 11.02 -14.80
CA GLN A 14 -8.26 12.36 -14.22
C GLN A 14 -8.44 12.37 -12.70
N ARG A 15 -8.99 11.31 -12.09
CA ARG A 15 -9.14 11.21 -10.63
C ARG A 15 -7.82 10.94 -9.91
N LEU A 16 -6.92 10.13 -10.48
CA LEU A 16 -5.55 9.98 -9.93
C LEU A 16 -4.74 11.26 -10.07
N GLN A 17 -4.86 11.96 -11.20
CA GLN A 17 -4.26 13.29 -11.37
C GLN A 17 -4.83 14.29 -10.34
N THR A 18 -6.10 14.17 -9.97
CA THR A 18 -6.70 15.02 -8.94
C THR A 18 -6.15 14.70 -7.55
N LEU A 19 -5.92 13.42 -7.20
CA LEU A 19 -5.28 13.02 -5.95
C LEU A 19 -3.83 13.53 -5.87
N LEU A 20 -3.08 13.46 -6.97
CA LEU A 20 -1.73 14.03 -7.07
C LEU A 20 -1.69 15.54 -6.75
N HIS A 21 -2.75 16.29 -7.08
CA HIS A 21 -2.79 17.75 -6.87
C HIS A 21 -3.30 18.19 -5.49
N HIS A 22 -3.88 17.30 -4.67
CA HIS A 22 -4.59 17.68 -3.43
C HIS A 22 -3.85 17.34 -2.13
N PHE A 23 -2.68 16.70 -2.16
CA PHE A 23 -1.94 16.37 -0.94
C PHE A 23 -0.64 17.17 -0.81
N PRO A 24 -0.49 17.99 0.24
CA PRO A 24 0.79 18.64 0.54
C PRO A 24 1.79 17.60 1.04
N SER A 25 2.98 17.58 0.44
CA SER A 25 4.09 16.75 0.89
C SER A 25 4.44 17.05 2.34
N SER A 26 4.28 16.06 3.22
CA SER A 26 4.65 16.17 4.63
C SER A 26 5.97 15.44 4.85
N ASN A 27 6.99 16.17 5.32
CA ASN A 27 8.32 15.64 5.60
C ASN A 27 8.48 15.41 7.11
N PRO A 28 8.61 14.17 7.62
CA PRO A 28 8.79 13.94 9.05
C PRO A 28 10.27 13.99 9.45
N ASN A 29 10.60 14.97 10.31
CA ASN A 29 11.91 15.13 10.92
C ASN A 29 12.18 14.13 12.07
N THR A 30 13.47 13.90 12.30
CA THR A 30 14.22 12.95 13.16
C THR A 30 13.85 12.82 14.66
N SER A 31 13.90 11.59 15.23
CA SER A 31 14.79 11.19 16.37
C SER A 31 14.39 9.87 17.11
N LYS A 32 15.43 9.07 17.47
CA LYS A 32 15.53 7.74 18.15
C LYS A 32 15.26 6.47 17.30
N PRO A 33 16.07 5.39 17.44
CA PRO A 33 15.87 4.14 16.73
C PRO A 33 14.77 3.34 17.42
N THR A 34 13.53 3.73 17.18
CA THR A 34 12.41 2.80 17.34
C THR A 34 12.49 1.77 16.23
N LYS A 35 12.10 0.52 16.48
CA LYS A 35 11.94 -0.47 15.41
C LYS A 35 10.96 0.17 14.41
N ARG A 36 11.45 0.56 13.24
CA ARG A 36 10.72 1.37 12.26
C ARG A 36 10.54 0.54 11.01
N ALA A 37 9.36 0.64 10.41
CA ALA A 37 8.99 -0.06 9.20
C ALA A 37 8.17 0.86 8.32
N ALA A 38 8.15 0.61 7.02
CA ALA A 38 7.31 1.33 6.08
C ALA A 38 6.58 0.33 5.17
N VAL A 39 5.34 0.65 4.84
CA VAL A 39 4.50 -0.17 3.97
C VAL A 39 3.98 0.66 2.80
N LEU A 40 3.95 0.08 1.62
CA LEU A 40 3.47 0.74 0.41
C LEU A 40 1.99 0.41 0.18
N ILE A 41 1.14 1.41 0.25
CA ILE A 41 -0.22 1.36 -0.30
C ILE A 41 -0.11 1.75 -1.77
N CYS A 42 0.14 0.74 -2.61
CA CYS A 42 0.29 0.93 -4.05
C CYS A 42 -1.08 0.88 -4.74
N LEU A 43 -1.51 2.03 -5.25
CA LEU A 43 -2.79 2.24 -5.91
C LEU A 43 -2.62 2.18 -7.43
N PHE A 44 -3.56 1.55 -8.12
CA PHE A 44 -3.59 1.54 -9.59
C PHE A 44 -5.01 1.43 -10.12
N HIS A 45 -5.25 1.87 -11.36
CA HIS A 45 -6.51 1.57 -12.02
C HIS A 45 -6.48 0.17 -12.61
N SER A 46 -7.53 -0.60 -12.32
CA SER A 46 -7.81 -1.84 -13.03
C SER A 46 -7.99 -1.56 -14.52
N PRO A 47 -7.27 -2.26 -15.42
CA PRO A 47 -7.52 -2.17 -16.84
C PRO A 47 -8.87 -2.78 -17.26
N GLU A 48 -9.48 -3.62 -16.41
CA GLU A 48 -10.73 -4.32 -16.71
C GLU A 48 -11.96 -3.41 -16.52
N ASP A 49 -12.03 -2.66 -15.43
CA ASP A 49 -13.21 -1.89 -15.02
C ASP A 49 -12.93 -0.43 -14.64
N GLY A 50 -11.65 -0.02 -14.63
CA GLY A 50 -11.22 1.32 -14.23
C GLY A 50 -11.36 1.62 -12.73
N SER A 51 -11.64 0.62 -11.90
CA SER A 51 -11.68 0.77 -10.43
C SER A 51 -10.29 1.04 -9.86
N LEU A 52 -10.23 1.78 -8.74
CA LEU A 52 -8.97 2.00 -8.03
C LEU A 52 -8.72 0.81 -7.10
N ARG A 53 -7.57 0.16 -7.24
CA ARG A 53 -7.21 -1.08 -6.55
C ARG A 53 -5.92 -0.93 -5.77
N VAL A 54 -5.76 -1.72 -4.72
CA VAL A 54 -4.59 -1.76 -3.83
C VAL A 54 -3.84 -3.06 -4.05
N ILE A 55 -2.53 -3.00 -4.31
CA ILE A 55 -1.68 -4.19 -4.38
C ILE A 55 -1.47 -4.75 -2.97
N LEU A 56 -1.61 -6.07 -2.85
CA LEU A 56 -1.43 -6.85 -1.64
C LEU A 56 -0.51 -8.04 -1.91
N THR A 57 0.09 -8.54 -0.83
CA THR A 57 0.93 -9.73 -0.83
C THR A 57 0.38 -10.72 0.19
N GLN A 58 0.63 -12.00 -0.07
CA GLN A 58 0.47 -13.07 0.90
C GLN A 58 1.86 -13.53 1.32
N ARG A 59 2.16 -13.45 2.62
CA ARG A 59 3.45 -13.87 3.16
C ARG A 59 3.63 -15.38 3.01
N ALA A 60 4.83 -15.80 2.66
CA ALA A 60 5.18 -17.21 2.52
C ALA A 60 4.91 -17.99 3.81
N SER A 61 4.26 -19.14 3.67
CA SER A 61 3.89 -20.02 4.78
C SER A 61 5.10 -20.56 5.59
N SER A 62 6.31 -20.47 5.02
CA SER A 62 7.57 -20.88 5.64
C SER A 62 8.17 -19.87 6.62
N LEU A 63 7.60 -18.66 6.74
CA LEU A 63 8.13 -17.61 7.60
C LEU A 63 7.72 -17.82 9.08
N SER A 64 8.67 -17.58 9.99
CA SER A 64 8.50 -17.79 11.44
C SER A 64 7.50 -16.86 12.13
N SER A 65 6.99 -15.85 11.43
CA SER A 65 6.01 -14.88 11.90
C SER A 65 5.07 -14.47 10.78
N HIS A 66 3.76 -14.35 11.06
CA HIS A 66 2.73 -13.85 10.14
C HIS A 66 2.59 -14.68 8.84
N SER A 67 2.84 -15.99 8.91
CA SER A 67 2.70 -16.94 7.79
C SER A 67 1.29 -16.90 7.19
N GLY A 68 1.19 -16.73 5.87
CA GLY A 68 -0.08 -16.72 5.14
C GLY A 68 -0.93 -15.48 5.36
N GLU A 69 -0.47 -14.50 6.15
CA GLU A 69 -1.17 -13.24 6.32
C GLU A 69 -1.14 -12.41 5.05
N VAL A 70 -2.26 -11.72 4.80
CA VAL A 70 -2.38 -10.73 3.75
C VAL A 70 -1.84 -9.40 4.27
N CYS A 71 -0.87 -8.84 3.56
CA CYS A 71 -0.26 -7.57 3.93
C CYS A 71 0.01 -6.68 2.72
N LEU A 72 0.18 -5.39 3.01
CA LEU A 72 0.79 -4.45 2.08
C LEU A 72 2.27 -4.81 1.89
N PRO A 73 2.87 -4.61 0.70
CA PRO A 73 4.31 -4.71 0.52
C PRO A 73 5.04 -3.78 1.50
N GLY A 74 6.11 -4.24 2.12
CA GLY A 74 6.85 -3.43 3.07
C GLY A 74 7.54 -4.20 4.17
N GLY A 75 8.42 -3.49 4.88
CA GLY A 75 9.29 -4.10 5.86
C GLY A 75 10.03 -3.09 6.70
N LYS A 76 11.10 -3.57 7.34
CA LYS A 76 11.85 -2.77 8.33
C LYS A 76 12.75 -1.79 7.61
N ARG A 77 12.95 -0.62 8.23
CA ARG A 77 13.96 0.33 7.78
C ARG A 77 15.36 -0.27 7.97
N GLU A 78 16.18 -0.17 6.93
CA GLU A 78 17.59 -0.57 6.94
C GLU A 78 18.51 0.66 7.03
N GLU A 79 19.79 0.42 7.36
CA GLU A 79 20.79 1.48 7.51
C GLU A 79 21.02 2.27 6.19
N GLY A 80 20.77 1.64 5.04
CA GLY A 80 20.89 2.26 3.72
C GLY A 80 19.68 3.09 3.28
N ASP A 81 18.56 3.05 4.02
CA ASP A 81 17.34 3.77 3.66
C ASP A 81 17.43 5.25 4.12
N ALA A 82 17.41 6.17 3.16
CA ALA A 82 17.42 7.62 3.41
C ALA A 82 16.17 8.08 4.16
N ASP A 83 15.01 7.53 3.80
CA ASP A 83 13.72 7.85 4.40
C ASP A 83 12.74 6.64 4.37
N ASP A 84 11.52 6.86 4.87
CA ASP A 84 10.48 5.83 4.92
C ASP A 84 9.92 5.49 3.53
N VAL A 85 10.00 6.43 2.58
CA VAL A 85 9.57 6.21 1.19
C VAL A 85 10.51 5.22 0.53
N GLN A 86 11.83 5.43 0.65
CA GLN A 86 12.84 4.52 0.16
C GLN A 86 12.70 3.14 0.79
N THR A 87 12.42 3.07 2.10
CA THR A 87 12.15 1.81 2.80
C THR A 87 11.00 1.04 2.12
N ALA A 88 9.84 1.68 1.96
CA ALA A 88 8.67 1.02 1.37
C ALA A 88 8.88 0.60 -0.10
N LEU A 89 9.55 1.43 -0.90
CA LEU A 89 9.83 1.15 -2.31
C LEU A 89 10.90 0.06 -2.49
N ARG A 90 11.94 0.03 -1.63
CA ARG A 90 12.95 -1.04 -1.62
C ARG A 90 12.29 -2.38 -1.32
N GLU A 91 11.51 -2.45 -0.25
CA GLU A 91 10.81 -3.67 0.17
C GLU A 91 9.84 -4.14 -0.92
N ALA A 92 9.03 -3.25 -1.52
CA ALA A 92 8.17 -3.62 -2.63
C ALA A 92 8.95 -4.14 -3.86
N LYS A 93 10.14 -3.60 -4.12
CA LYS A 93 11.00 -4.11 -5.17
C LYS A 93 11.54 -5.51 -4.84
N GLU A 94 11.96 -5.74 -3.61
CA GLU A 94 12.49 -7.02 -3.14
C GLU A 94 11.42 -8.11 -3.10
N GLU A 95 10.24 -7.79 -2.59
CA GLU A 95 9.13 -8.73 -2.38
C GLU A 95 8.43 -9.11 -3.69
N ILE A 96 8.13 -8.13 -4.55
CA ILE A 96 7.28 -8.31 -5.74
C ILE A 96 7.88 -7.79 -7.06
N GLY A 97 9.12 -7.32 -7.06
CA GLY A 97 9.78 -6.82 -8.27
C GLY A 97 9.27 -5.47 -8.76
N LEU A 98 8.58 -4.70 -7.91
CA LEU A 98 8.03 -3.40 -8.28
C LEU A 98 9.14 -2.37 -8.47
N ASP A 99 9.39 -1.95 -9.71
CA ASP A 99 10.38 -0.90 -10.00
C ASP A 99 9.89 0.44 -9.39
N PRO A 100 10.68 1.08 -8.49
CA PRO A 100 10.35 2.37 -7.93
C PRO A 100 10.02 3.45 -8.97
N SER A 101 10.58 3.38 -10.18
CA SER A 101 10.29 4.38 -11.23
C SER A 101 8.86 4.32 -11.77
N LEU A 102 8.15 3.21 -11.55
CA LEU A 102 6.75 3.05 -11.96
C LEU A 102 5.77 3.67 -10.95
N VAL A 103 6.27 4.03 -9.76
CA VAL A 103 5.45 4.50 -8.64
C VAL A 103 5.64 6.00 -8.43
N SER A 104 4.56 6.77 -8.60
CA SER A 104 4.50 8.15 -8.15
C SER A 104 4.07 8.20 -6.70
N VAL A 105 4.99 8.54 -5.80
CA VAL A 105 4.68 8.69 -4.37
C VAL A 105 3.90 9.99 -4.15
N ILE A 106 2.79 9.89 -3.42
CA ILE A 106 1.84 10.99 -3.20
C ILE A 106 2.06 11.63 -1.84
N THR A 107 2.02 10.81 -0.80
CA THR A 107 2.11 11.26 0.59
C THR A 107 2.40 10.08 1.52
N LEU A 108 2.71 10.40 2.76
CA LEU A 108 2.80 9.46 3.86
C LEU A 108 1.59 9.69 4.78
N LEU A 109 1.00 8.62 5.30
CA LEU A 109 -0.06 8.71 6.31
C LEU A 109 0.55 8.80 7.71
N GLU A 110 -0.31 9.09 8.69
CA GLU A 110 0.12 9.12 10.10
C GLU A 110 0.72 7.77 10.53
N PRO A 111 1.90 7.76 11.15
CA PRO A 111 2.50 6.54 11.64
C PRO A 111 1.64 5.88 12.74
N PHE A 112 1.63 4.56 12.79
CA PHE A 112 0.97 3.81 13.86
C PHE A 112 1.93 2.86 14.55
N HIS A 113 1.61 2.48 15.79
CA HIS A 113 2.43 1.57 16.60
C HIS A 113 1.80 0.18 16.65
N THR A 114 2.58 -0.85 16.34
CA THR A 114 2.15 -2.24 16.48
C THR A 114 2.22 -2.68 17.95
N LYS A 115 1.50 -3.75 18.29
CA LYS A 115 1.55 -4.40 19.61
C LYS A 115 2.96 -4.88 20.00
N TYR A 116 3.86 -5.02 19.01
CA TYR A 116 5.25 -5.47 19.19
C TYR A 116 6.26 -4.31 19.27
N GLY A 117 5.78 -3.07 19.39
CA GLY A 117 6.61 -1.87 19.55
C GLY A 117 7.31 -1.43 18.27
N VAL A 118 6.74 -1.74 17.10
CA VAL A 118 7.23 -1.26 15.80
C VAL A 118 6.40 -0.05 15.37
N THR A 119 7.05 1.05 14.97
CA THR A 119 6.39 2.18 14.30
C THR A 119 6.32 1.88 12.82
N VAL A 120 5.12 1.85 12.26
CA VAL A 120 4.87 1.60 10.83
C VAL A 120 4.41 2.88 10.16
N ILE A 121 5.03 3.22 9.03
CA ILE A 121 4.74 4.41 8.23
C ILE A 121 4.08 3.97 6.93
N PRO A 122 2.79 4.30 6.70
CA PRO A 122 2.13 4.00 5.43
C PRO A 122 2.51 5.02 4.37
N VAL A 123 3.01 4.56 3.23
CA VAL A 123 3.36 5.37 2.06
C VAL A 123 2.31 5.16 0.98
N ILE A 124 1.66 6.22 0.52
CA ILE A 124 0.73 6.15 -0.62
C ILE A 124 1.50 6.36 -1.91
N GLY A 125 1.45 5.39 -2.80
CA GLY A 125 2.02 5.46 -4.14
C GLY A 125 0.99 5.12 -5.21
N ILE A 126 1.10 5.75 -6.37
CA ILE A 126 0.31 5.42 -7.55
C ILE A 126 1.21 4.72 -8.55
N LEU A 127 0.87 3.47 -8.90
CA LEU A 127 1.44 2.79 -10.05
C LEU A 127 0.81 3.37 -11.32
N LEU A 128 1.62 4.12 -12.08
CA LEU A 128 1.15 4.93 -13.21
C LEU A 128 0.81 4.07 -14.43
N ASP A 129 1.56 3.00 -14.64
CA ASP A 129 1.42 2.07 -15.75
C ASP A 129 1.42 0.63 -15.23
N LYS A 130 0.22 0.05 -15.15
CA LYS A 130 0.02 -1.31 -14.65
C LYS A 130 0.52 -2.38 -15.63
N ASP A 131 0.57 -2.07 -16.92
CA ASP A 131 1.02 -3.00 -17.97
C ASP A 131 2.55 -3.08 -18.02
N ALA A 132 3.23 -2.00 -17.64
CA ALA A 132 4.67 -1.98 -17.42
C ALA A 132 5.12 -2.77 -16.17
N PHE A 133 4.20 -3.05 -15.23
CA PHE A 133 4.51 -3.83 -14.04
C PHE A 133 4.34 -5.34 -14.28
N SER A 134 5.47 -6.04 -14.40
CA SER A 134 5.56 -7.49 -14.44
C SER A 134 6.09 -8.02 -13.10
N PRO A 135 5.23 -8.58 -12.22
CA PRO A 135 5.64 -9.01 -10.89
C PRO A 135 6.70 -10.12 -10.93
N VAL A 136 7.70 -10.01 -10.06
CA VAL A 136 8.70 -11.05 -9.81
C VAL A 136 8.74 -11.28 -8.32
N LEU A 137 8.16 -12.39 -7.87
CA LEU A 137 8.02 -12.67 -6.44
C LEU A 137 9.31 -13.23 -5.85
N ASN A 138 9.72 -12.71 -4.70
CA ASN A 138 10.68 -13.39 -3.84
C ASN A 138 9.96 -14.51 -3.07
N SER A 139 10.04 -15.74 -3.57
CA SER A 139 9.34 -16.89 -2.98
C SER A 139 9.78 -17.24 -1.55
N ALA A 140 10.91 -16.70 -1.07
CA ALA A 140 11.30 -16.83 0.33
C ALA A 140 10.41 -16.02 1.29
N GLU A 141 9.75 -14.99 0.78
CA GLU A 141 9.00 -13.99 1.56
C GLU A 141 7.54 -13.87 1.15
N VAL A 142 7.25 -14.01 -0.14
CA VAL A 142 5.92 -13.84 -0.73
C VAL A 142 5.50 -15.09 -1.48
N GLU A 143 4.34 -15.62 -1.12
CA GLU A 143 3.71 -16.78 -1.77
C GLU A 143 2.78 -16.36 -2.92
N ALA A 144 2.10 -15.21 -2.77
CA ALA A 144 1.22 -14.68 -3.80
C ALA A 144 1.17 -13.15 -3.81
N ILE A 145 0.91 -12.58 -4.98
CA ILE A 145 0.52 -11.19 -5.17
C ILE A 145 -0.93 -11.17 -5.67
N PHE A 146 -1.72 -10.27 -5.14
CA PHE A 146 -3.07 -10.02 -5.60
C PHE A 146 -3.45 -8.57 -5.28
N ASP A 147 -4.69 -8.20 -5.55
CA ASP A 147 -5.16 -6.86 -5.33
C ASP A 147 -6.62 -6.87 -4.86
N ALA A 148 -7.01 -5.78 -4.20
CA ALA A 148 -8.37 -5.57 -3.73
C ALA A 148 -8.87 -4.17 -4.15
N PRO A 149 -10.16 -4.01 -4.45
CA PRO A 149 -10.78 -2.70 -4.60
C PRO A 149 -10.48 -1.79 -3.40
N LEU A 150 -10.14 -0.51 -3.65
CA LEU A 150 -9.84 0.44 -2.57
C LEU A 150 -11.07 0.70 -1.68
N ASP A 151 -12.27 0.67 -2.26
CA ASP A 151 -13.54 0.89 -1.56
C ASP A 151 -13.75 -0.09 -0.39
N MET A 152 -13.31 -1.35 -0.51
CA MET A 152 -13.34 -2.33 0.59
C MET A 152 -12.65 -1.85 1.87
N PHE A 153 -11.64 -0.98 1.77
CA PHE A 153 -10.92 -0.41 2.92
C PHE A 153 -11.56 0.89 3.44
N LEU A 154 -12.38 1.55 2.61
CA LEU A 154 -13.03 2.80 2.93
C LEU A 154 -14.43 2.61 3.55
N GLU A 155 -15.09 1.49 3.29
CA GLU A 155 -16.45 1.20 3.79
C GLU A 155 -16.59 1.23 5.32
N VAL A 156 -15.49 1.03 6.07
CA VAL A 156 -15.49 1.20 7.53
C VAL A 156 -15.82 2.64 7.94
N PHE A 157 -15.49 3.64 7.11
CA PHE A 157 -15.84 5.04 7.38
C PHE A 157 -17.31 5.36 7.10
N THR A 158 -17.99 4.61 6.24
CA THR A 158 -19.43 4.82 5.95
C THR A 158 -20.35 4.18 7.00
N LEU A 159 -19.85 3.22 7.79
CA LEU A 159 -20.62 2.53 8.84
C LEU A 159 -20.42 3.08 10.26
N ASN A 160 -19.74 4.21 10.43
CA ASN A 160 -19.29 4.73 11.73
C ASN A 160 -20.09 5.91 12.33
N GLU A 161 -21.41 5.96 12.10
CA GLU A 161 -22.31 6.64 13.06
C GLU A 161 -23.00 5.65 14.03
N ASN A 162 -23.00 4.33 13.77
CA ASN A 162 -23.90 3.41 14.50
C ASN A 162 -23.28 2.18 15.18
N ARG A 163 -21.97 1.97 15.18
CA ARG A 163 -21.38 0.84 15.92
C ARG A 163 -20.57 1.32 17.13
N ARG A 164 -21.24 1.41 18.28
CA ARG A 164 -20.54 1.37 19.58
C ARG A 164 -19.77 0.06 19.64
N ALA A 165 -18.46 0.14 19.88
CA ALA A 165 -17.64 -1.01 20.17
C ALA A 165 -18.16 -1.63 21.48
N GLU A 166 -18.74 -2.83 21.41
CA GLU A 166 -18.87 -3.67 22.58
C GLU A 166 -17.53 -4.36 22.80
N GLU A 167 -16.72 -3.81 23.71
CA GLU A 167 -15.66 -4.57 24.35
C GLU A 167 -16.31 -5.75 25.09
N LYS A 168 -16.03 -6.97 24.62
CA LYS A 168 -16.27 -8.17 25.42
C LYS A 168 -14.96 -8.60 26.05
N ASP A 169 -14.91 -8.37 27.35
CA ASP A 169 -13.88 -8.83 28.27
C ASP A 169 -13.95 -10.37 28.35
N TRP A 170 -12.82 -11.04 28.14
CA TRP A 170 -12.71 -12.50 28.27
C TRP A 170 -12.07 -12.82 29.62
N MET A 171 -12.90 -13.20 30.61
CA MET A 171 -12.45 -14.00 31.77
C MET A 171 -12.26 -15.46 31.37
#